data_AF-A0A931SCY7-F1
#
_entry.id   AF-A0A931SCY7-F1
#
_cell.length_a   1.000
_cell.length_b   1.000
_cell.length_c   1.000
_cell.angle_alpha   90.00
_cell.angle_beta   90.00
_cell.angle_gamma   90.00
#
_symmetry.space_group_name_H-M   'P 1'
#
loop_
_entity.id
_entity.type
_entity.pdbx_description
1 polymer ?
#
loop_
_entity_poly.entity_id
_entity_poly.type
_entity_poly.pdbx_seq_one_letter_code
_entity_poly.pdbx_strand_id
1 'polypeptide(L)' 'MANVPIEELVAEFLKKGGRINKYYLSDLSRSRPSLVYLRGWYGGANIRIAINKALSAQ' A
#
# COMPACT_ATOMS: atom_id res chain seq x y z
N MET A 1 -12.05 -5.49 -10.89
CA MET A 1 -10.91 -5.64 -9.97
C MET A 1 -11.42 -6.39 -8.75
N ALA A 2 -10.92 -7.61 -8.48
CA ALA A 2 -11.35 -8.38 -7.32
C ALA A 2 -11.12 -7.55 -6.04
N ASN A 3 -12.09 -7.55 -5.12
CA ASN A 3 -11.97 -6.84 -3.84
C ASN A 3 -11.08 -7.66 -2.88
N VAL A 4 -9.79 -7.76 -3.22
CA VAL A 4 -8.77 -8.42 -2.39
C VAL A 4 -8.75 -7.72 -1.02
N PRO A 5 -8.80 -8.44 0.12
CA PRO A 5 -8.63 -7.86 1.45
C PRO A 5 -7.37 -6.98 1.51
N ILE A 6 -7.41 -5.89 2.27
CA ILE A 6 -6.27 -4.96 2.31
C ILE A 6 -5.05 -5.63 2.95
N GLU A 7 -5.28 -6.57 3.85
CA GLU A 7 -4.30 -7.39 4.55
C GLU A 7 -3.51 -8.27 3.57
N GLU A 8 -4.21 -8.92 2.63
CA GLU A 8 -3.58 -9.72 1.57
C GLU A 8 -2.73 -8.85 0.65
N LEU A 9 -3.25 -7.67 0.28
CA LEU A 9 -2.53 -6.72 -0.55
C LEU A 9 -1.26 -6.19 0.15
N VAL A 10 -1.35 -5.90 1.44
CA VAL A 10 -0.21 -5.51 2.27
C VAL A 10 0.81 -6.65 2.35
N ALA A 11 0.37 -7.88 2.56
CA ALA A 11 1.26 -9.04 2.62
C ALA A 11 2.02 -9.24 1.29
N GLU A 12 1.34 -9.13 0.15
CA GLU A 12 1.99 -9.21 -1.17
C GLU A 12 3.00 -8.06 -1.37
N PHE A 13 2.61 -6.84 -1.02
CA PHE A 13 3.48 -5.67 -1.11
C PHE A 13 4.76 -5.83 -0.29
N LEU A 14 4.65 -6.31 0.95
CA LEU A 14 5.78 -6.57 1.83
C LEU A 14 6.68 -7.70 1.29
N LYS A 15 6.10 -8.78 0.73
CA LYS A 15 6.85 -9.87 0.09
C LYS A 15 7.71 -9.39 -1.08
N LYS A 16 7.27 -8.35 -1.81
CA LYS A 16 8.04 -7.73 -2.91
C LYS A 16 9.12 -6.74 -2.43
N GLY A 17 9.34 -6.62 -1.11
CA GLY A 17 10.30 -5.69 -0.51
C GLY A 17 9.75 -4.29 -0.27
N GLY A 18 8.43 -4.13 -0.33
CA GLY A 18 7.76 -2.88 -0.03
C GLY A 18 7.91 -2.48 1.44
N ARG A 19 7.89 -1.17 1.70
CA ARG A 19 7.94 -0.60 3.04
C ARG A 19 6.75 0.32 3.25
N ILE A 20 6.04 0.10 4.35
CA ILE A 20 4.88 0.89 4.77
C ILE A 20 5.22 1.51 6.11
N ASN A 21 4.86 2.78 6.31
CA ASN A 21 4.93 3.37 7.63
C ASN A 21 3.90 2.70 8.57
N LYS A 22 4.34 2.26 9.76
CA LYS A 22 3.47 1.59 10.75
C LYS A 22 2.19 2.39 11.08
N TYR A 23 2.23 3.72 10.99
CA TYR A 23 1.05 4.58 11.22
C TYR A 23 -0.08 4.33 10.21
N TYR A 24 0.23 3.84 9.02
CA TYR A 24 -0.77 3.46 8.02
C TYR A 24 -1.35 2.06 8.24
N LEU A 25 -0.68 1.23 9.06
CA LEU A 25 -1.14 -0.12 9.41
C LEU A 25 -2.07 -0.12 10.63
N SER A 26 -1.95 0.88 11.51
CA SER A 26 -2.82 1.04 12.69
C SER A 26 -4.25 1.49 12.34
N ASP A 27 -4.45 2.10 11.18
CA ASP A 27 -5.75 2.55 10.70
C ASP A 27 -5.82 2.38 9.18
N LEU A 28 -6.15 1.16 8.74
CA LEU A 28 -6.33 0.81 7.33
C LEU A 28 -7.62 1.40 6.75
N SER A 29 -8.38 2.19 7.53
CA SER A 29 -9.62 2.81 7.07
C SER A 29 -9.35 3.82 5.94
N ARG A 30 -10.28 3.83 4.99
CA ARG A 30 -10.09 4.16 3.57
C ARG A 30 -9.77 5.62 3.22
N SER A 31 -9.46 6.50 4.19
CA SER A 31 -9.62 7.95 4.02
C SER A 31 -8.39 8.81 4.30
N ARG A 32 -7.20 8.22 4.53
CA ARG A 32 -5.98 9.00 4.80
C ARG A 32 -4.95 8.88 3.69
N PRO A 33 -4.43 10.01 3.16
CA PRO A 33 -3.30 9.99 2.25
C PRO A 33 -2.16 9.15 2.83
N SER A 34 -1.65 8.23 2.01
CA SER A 34 -0.64 7.26 2.41
C SER A 34 0.54 7.31 1.45
N LEU A 35 1.74 7.10 1.99
CA LEU A 35 2.99 7.05 1.25
C LEU A 35 3.68 5.71 1.53
N VAL A 36 4.01 4.97 0.47
CA VAL A 36 4.73 3.70 0.57
C VAL A 36 6.00 3.73 -0.26
N TYR A 37 6.96 2.88 0.08
CA TYR A 37 8.21 2.74 -0.67
C TYR A 37 8.31 1.36 -1.29
N LEU A 38 8.62 1.29 -2.58
CA LEU A 38 8.95 0.06 -3.29
C LEU A 38 9.89 0.37 -4.47
N ARG A 39 11.20 0.39 -4.22
CA ARG A 39 12.21 0.86 -5.19
C ARG A 39 11.97 2.32 -5.66
N GLY A 40 11.19 3.08 -4.90
CA GLY A 40 10.68 4.42 -5.22
C GLY A 40 9.53 4.79 -4.29
N TRP A 41 9.18 6.07 -4.19
CA TRP A 41 8.11 6.56 -3.33
C TRP A 41 6.79 6.67 -4.09
N TYR A 42 5.71 6.11 -3.54
CA TYR A 42 4.38 6.09 -4.15
C TYR A 42 3.31 6.60 -3.19
N GLY A 43 2.63 7.67 -3.59
CA GLY A 43 1.55 8.30 -2.85
C GLY A 43 0.16 7.92 -3.37
N GLY A 44 -0.79 7.74 -2.45
CA GLY A 44 -2.20 7.48 -2.76
C GLY A 44 -3.15 8.14 -1.76
N ALA A 45 -4.41 8.33 -2.16
CA ALA A 45 -5.44 8.86 -1.28
C ALA A 45 -5.75 7.93 -0.08
N ASN A 46 -5.34 6.66 -0.18
CA ASN A 46 -5.28 5.70 0.92
C ASN A 46 -4.19 4.65 0.65
N ILE A 47 -3.95 3.80 1.64
CA ILE A 47 -2.90 2.77 1.60
C ILE A 47 -3.08 1.79 0.44
N ARG A 48 -4.34 1.42 0.10
CA ARG A 48 -4.65 0.56 -1.05
C ARG A 48 -4.19 1.20 -2.36
N ILE A 49 -4.52 2.47 -2.57
CA ILE A 49 -4.14 3.20 -3.79
C ILE A 49 -2.62 3.35 -3.87
N ALA A 50 -1.96 3.67 -2.76
CA ALA A 50 -0.50 3.81 -2.72
C ALA A 50 0.20 2.49 -3.07
N ILE A 51 -0.24 1.37 -2.48
CA ILE A 51 0.28 0.04 -2.77
C ILE A 51 0.02 -0.36 -4.23
N ASN A 52 -1.21 -0.20 -4.73
CA ASN A 52 -1.53 -0.55 -6.11
C ASN A 52 -0.67 0.22 -7.11
N LYS A 53 -0.47 1.53 -6.90
CA LYS A 53 0.42 2.34 -7.74
C LYS A 53 1.86 1.82 -7.71
N ALA A 54 2.36 1.49 -6.52
CA ALA A 54 3.72 0.96 -6.37
C ALA A 54 3.91 -0.38 -7.09
N LEU A 55 2.92 -1.27 -6.99
CA LEU A 55 2.95 -2.59 -7.65
C LEU A 55 2.81 -2.49 -9.17
N SER A 56 2.01 -1.55 -9.68
CA SER A 56 1.84 -1.33 -11.12
C SER A 56 3.00 -0.60 -11.79
N ALA A 57 3.90 0.01 -11.02
CA ALA A 57 5.08 0.73 -11.52
C ALA A 57 6.36 -0.14 -11.59
N GLN A 58 6.26 -1.44 -11.24
CA GLN A 58 7.37 -2.39 -11.35
C GLN A 58 7.55 -2.96 -12.76
#